data_AF-A0A5D2JBM6-F1
#
_entry.id   AF-A0A5D2JBM6-F1
#
_cell.length_a   1.000
_cell.length_b   1.000
_cell.length_c   1.000
_cell.angle_alpha   90.00
_cell.angle_beta   90.00
_cell.angle_gamma   90.00
#
_symmetry.space_group_name_H-M   'P 1'
#
loop_
_entity.id
_entity.type
_entity.pdbx_description
1 polymer ?
#
loop_
_entity_poly.entity_id
_entity_poly.type
_entity_poly.pdbx_seq_one_letter_code
_entity_poly.pdbx_strand_id
1 'polypeptide(L)'
;MEGKDEEPKDVKEGVASIALLPNGSLSGHFIQLPQSICYGLHGTELACEMECSRGEDYRLIKLTIIDYNNKKDHTVVVECRGHDAARFHNINHAHGWEKDVVDMVEEKEGKKKILVSFECETLKSDKAAEEHIKQFMPKLSGLDAVVNIGRMSISGMDSEAETADSKQDLSTA
;
A
#
# COMPACT_ATOMS: atom_id res chain seq x y z
N MET A 1 3.44 11.57 -35.28
CA MET A 1 3.34 10.26 -34.61
C MET A 1 3.03 10.60 -33.16
N GLU A 2 1.74 10.81 -32.89
CA GLU A 2 1.26 11.18 -31.56
C GLU A 2 1.41 9.95 -30.66
N GLY A 3 2.11 10.12 -29.54
CA GLY A 3 2.24 9.11 -28.52
C GLY A 3 0.84 8.73 -28.06
N LYS A 4 0.48 7.46 -28.21
CA LYS A 4 -0.73 6.93 -27.59
C LYS A 4 -0.54 7.04 -26.10
N ASP A 5 -1.25 7.96 -25.48
CA ASP A 5 -1.50 7.94 -24.04
C ASP A 5 -2.10 6.56 -23.71
N GLU A 6 -1.32 5.71 -23.05
CA GLU A 6 -1.85 4.50 -22.45
C GLU A 6 -2.79 4.94 -21.33
N GLU A 7 -4.11 4.88 -21.57
CA GLU A 7 -5.09 5.07 -20.51
C GLU A 7 -4.76 4.14 -19.35
N PRO A 8 -4.67 4.64 -18.10
CA PRO A 8 -4.38 3.80 -16.97
C PRO A 8 -5.56 2.86 -16.75
N LYS A 9 -5.38 1.61 -17.16
CA LYS A 9 -6.35 0.53 -16.97
C LYS A 9 -6.62 0.36 -15.47
N ASP A 10 -7.82 0.77 -15.06
CA ASP A 10 -8.44 0.52 -13.76
C ASP A 10 -7.72 1.15 -12.55
N VAL A 11 -7.82 2.49 -12.44
CA VAL A 11 -7.43 3.23 -11.23
C VAL A 11 -8.63 3.32 -10.29
N LYS A 12 -8.44 2.83 -9.06
CA LYS A 12 -9.40 2.92 -7.95
C LYS A 12 -9.08 4.18 -7.16
N GLU A 13 -9.96 5.16 -7.26
CA GLU A 13 -9.87 6.45 -6.57
C GLU A 13 -10.83 6.50 -5.40
N GLY A 14 -10.42 7.12 -4.29
CA GLY A 14 -11.28 7.20 -3.12
C GLY A 14 -10.66 7.88 -1.92
N VAL A 15 -11.16 7.50 -0.74
CA VAL A 15 -10.74 8.05 0.55
C VAL A 15 -10.24 6.93 1.43
N ALA A 16 -9.07 7.10 2.02
CA ALA A 16 -8.54 6.19 3.02
C ALA A 16 -8.58 6.82 4.41
N SER A 17 -8.83 5.97 5.42
CA SER A 17 -8.65 6.28 6.84
C SER A 17 -7.67 5.26 7.42
N ILE A 18 -6.52 5.74 7.88
CA ILE A 18 -5.37 4.92 8.27
C ILE A 18 -4.95 5.29 9.68
N ALA A 19 -5.04 4.32 10.60
CA ALA A 19 -4.43 4.39 11.91
C ALA A 19 -2.96 3.99 11.82
N LEU A 20 -2.07 4.89 12.23
CA LEU A 20 -0.64 4.62 12.40
C LEU A 20 -0.35 4.38 13.87
N LEU A 21 0.19 3.20 14.19
CA LEU A 21 0.54 2.80 15.54
C LEU A 21 1.97 3.27 15.89
N PRO A 22 2.27 3.47 17.19
CA PRO A 22 3.61 3.91 17.64
C PRO A 22 4.76 2.99 17.22
N ASN A 23 4.48 1.71 16.96
CA ASN A 23 5.45 0.73 16.48
C ASN A 23 5.69 0.80 14.96
N GLY A 24 5.15 1.81 14.28
CA GLY A 24 5.28 2.01 12.83
C GLY A 24 4.38 1.14 11.95
N SER A 25 3.64 0.19 12.54
CA SER A 25 2.61 -0.53 11.80
C SER A 25 1.38 0.34 11.57
N LEU A 26 0.65 0.06 10.49
CA LEU A 26 -0.58 0.77 10.17
C LEU A 26 -1.72 -0.18 9.89
N SER A 27 -2.94 0.27 10.11
CA SER A 27 -4.15 -0.42 9.71
C SER A 27 -5.22 0.59 9.35
N GLY A 28 -6.05 0.27 8.37
CA GLY A 28 -7.03 1.22 7.89
C GLY A 28 -8.00 0.63 6.90
N HIS A 29 -8.78 1.51 6.30
CA HIS A 29 -9.71 1.18 5.24
C HIS A 29 -9.58 2.17 4.11
N PHE A 30 -9.68 1.68 2.88
CA PHE A 30 -9.83 2.49 1.68
C PHE A 30 -11.23 2.29 1.12
N ILE A 31 -11.95 3.38 0.87
CA ILE A 31 -13.29 3.37 0.28
C ILE A 31 -13.18 3.95 -1.12
N GLN A 32 -13.29 3.08 -2.12
CA GLN A 32 -13.35 3.48 -3.52
C GLN A 32 -14.66 4.22 -3.79
N LEU A 33 -14.57 5.35 -4.47
CA LEU A 33 -15.70 6.17 -4.88
C LEU A 33 -15.86 6.15 -6.41
N PRO A 34 -17.09 6.27 -6.94
CA PRO A 34 -18.37 6.37 -6.20
C PRO A 34 -18.95 5.03 -5.75
N GLN A 35 -18.32 3.89 -6.10
CA GLN A 35 -18.91 2.55 -5.91
C GLN A 35 -19.03 2.13 -4.43
N SER A 36 -18.42 2.88 -3.51
CA SER A 36 -18.42 2.61 -2.06
C SER A 36 -17.87 1.22 -1.72
N ILE A 37 -16.91 0.73 -2.51
CA ILE A 37 -16.24 -0.55 -2.28
C ILE A 37 -15.17 -0.33 -1.20
N CYS A 38 -15.21 -1.15 -0.16
CA CYS A 38 -14.27 -1.06 0.95
C CYS A 38 -13.15 -2.09 0.83
N TYR A 39 -11.92 -1.62 0.98
CA TYR A 39 -10.70 -2.42 1.04
C TYR A 39 -10.07 -2.27 2.42
N GLY A 40 -9.55 -3.37 2.96
CA GLY A 40 -8.74 -3.36 4.17
C GLY A 40 -7.30 -2.97 3.86
N LEU A 41 -6.70 -2.14 4.72
CA LEU A 41 -5.29 -1.78 4.65
C LEU A 41 -4.59 -2.30 5.90
N HIS A 42 -3.49 -3.02 5.70
CA HIS A 42 -2.63 -3.49 6.78
C HIS A 42 -1.18 -3.27 6.37
N GLY A 43 -0.39 -2.61 7.21
CA GLY A 43 1.00 -2.29 6.90
C GLY A 43 1.91 -2.64 8.06
N THR A 44 3.03 -3.27 7.76
CA THR A 44 4.12 -3.50 8.71
C THR A 44 5.36 -2.76 8.25
N GLU A 45 6.00 -2.02 9.16
CA GLU A 45 7.29 -1.39 8.90
C GLU A 45 8.34 -2.46 8.60
N LEU A 46 9.11 -2.25 7.54
CA LEU A 46 10.27 -3.05 7.18
C LEU A 46 11.51 -2.35 7.75
N ALA A 47 12.36 -3.12 8.44
CA ALA A 47 13.66 -2.62 8.86
C ALA A 47 14.49 -2.32 7.60
N CYS A 48 14.98 -1.09 7.50
CA CYS A 48 15.93 -0.67 6.48
C CYS A 48 16.97 0.19 7.18
N GLU A 49 18.25 0.02 6.84
CA GLU A 49 19.28 0.93 7.33
C GLU A 49 18.92 2.35 6.86
N MET A 50 18.81 3.27 7.82
CA MET A 50 18.57 4.68 7.52
C MET A 50 19.72 5.20 6.68
N GLU A 51 19.53 5.38 5.38
CA GLU A 51 20.45 6.18 4.58
C GLU A 51 20.31 7.65 5.05
N CYS A 52 21.17 8.05 5.98
CA CYS A 52 21.30 9.41 6.53
C CYS A 52 21.46 10.51 5.45
N SER A 53 21.66 10.14 4.19
CA SER A 53 21.78 11.04 3.03
C SER A 53 20.43 11.51 2.45
N ARG A 54 19.31 10.84 2.76
CA ARG A 54 18.02 11.11 2.10
C ARG A 54 17.09 12.09 2.83
N GLY A 55 17.50 12.59 4.00
CA GLY A 55 16.92 13.76 4.66
C GLY A 55 15.38 13.79 4.71
N GLU A 56 14.79 13.00 5.59
CA GLU A 56 13.43 13.04 6.19
C GLU A 56 13.21 11.66 6.84
N ASP A 57 12.30 11.55 7.81
CA ASP A 57 11.92 10.27 8.43
C ASP A 57 11.34 9.33 7.36
N TYR A 58 12.22 8.50 6.80
CA TYR A 58 11.93 7.58 5.70
C TYR A 58 11.63 6.20 6.27
N ARG A 59 10.45 5.65 5.94
CA ARG A 59 10.06 4.29 6.35
C ARG A 59 9.59 3.48 5.16
N LEU A 60 9.96 2.21 5.12
CA LEU A 60 9.41 1.24 4.18
C LEU A 60 8.28 0.48 4.85
N ILE A 61 7.15 0.37 4.16
CA ILE A 61 5.99 -0.35 4.67
C ILE A 61 5.63 -1.44 3.69
N LYS A 62 5.60 -2.68 4.18
CA LYS A 62 4.94 -3.79 3.49
C LYS A 62 3.43 -3.62 3.66
N LEU A 63 2.78 -3.06 2.66
CA LEU A 63 1.35 -2.78 2.64
C LEU A 63 0.60 -3.95 2.00
N THR A 64 -0.30 -4.55 2.76
CA THR A 64 -1.28 -5.54 2.30
C THR A 64 -2.65 -4.86 2.14
N ILE A 65 -3.17 -4.90 0.92
CA ILE A 65 -4.48 -4.42 0.51
C ILE A 65 -5.40 -5.63 0.39
N ILE A 66 -6.50 -5.64 1.13
CA ILE A 66 -7.44 -6.76 1.20
C ILE A 66 -8.74 -6.34 0.51
N ASP A 67 -9.08 -7.03 -0.58
CA ASP A 67 -10.40 -6.94 -1.20
C ASP A 67 -11.37 -7.89 -0.48
N TYR A 68 -12.29 -7.32 0.30
CA TYR A 68 -13.29 -8.10 1.03
C TYR A 68 -14.34 -8.77 0.13
N ASN A 69 -14.57 -8.25 -1.09
CA ASN A 69 -15.55 -8.80 -2.02
C ASN A 69 -15.03 -10.09 -2.64
N ASN A 70 -13.78 -10.06 -3.12
CA ASN A 70 -13.18 -11.19 -3.82
C ASN A 70 -12.29 -12.06 -2.92
N LYS A 71 -12.11 -11.67 -1.65
CA LYS A 71 -11.22 -12.32 -0.67
C LYS A 71 -9.79 -12.48 -1.20
N LYS A 72 -9.35 -11.54 -2.04
CA LYS A 72 -8.00 -11.47 -2.57
C LYS A 72 -7.20 -10.46 -1.76
N ASP A 73 -5.96 -10.79 -1.44
CA ASP A 73 -5.00 -9.86 -0.86
C ASP A 73 -3.87 -9.57 -1.85
N HIS A 74 -3.46 -8.31 -1.88
CA HIS A 74 -2.34 -7.84 -2.67
C HIS A 74 -1.33 -7.22 -1.72
N THR A 75 -0.05 -7.57 -1.87
CA THR A 75 1.01 -6.99 -1.04
C THR A 75 1.99 -6.25 -1.90
N VAL A 76 2.23 -4.99 -1.56
CA VAL A 76 3.13 -4.04 -2.22
C VAL A 76 4.01 -3.37 -1.16
N VAL A 77 5.23 -2.99 -1.54
CA VAL A 77 6.09 -2.19 -0.67
C VAL A 77 5.96 -0.72 -1.06
N VAL A 78 5.67 0.13 -0.08
CA VAL A 78 5.51 1.58 -0.27
C VAL A 78 6.50 2.34 0.59
N GLU A 79 6.90 3.51 0.10
CA GLU A 79 7.64 4.49 0.87
C GLU A 79 6.65 5.35 1.65
N CYS A 80 6.90 5.48 2.94
CA CYS A 80 6.19 6.36 3.84
C CYS A 80 7.10 7.56 4.16
N ARG A 81 6.55 8.77 4.00
CA ARG A 81 7.25 10.02 4.32
C ARG A 81 6.50 10.84 5.36
N GLY A 82 7.29 11.50 6.21
CA GLY A 82 6.81 12.31 7.31
C GLY A 82 6.60 11.48 8.57
N HIS A 83 6.91 12.08 9.71
CA HIS A 83 6.89 11.44 11.03
C HIS A 83 5.57 10.71 11.35
N ASP A 84 4.46 11.25 10.86
CA ASP A 84 3.10 10.74 11.13
C ASP A 84 2.49 9.99 9.93
N ALA A 85 3.30 9.54 8.97
CA ALA A 85 2.86 8.85 7.76
C ALA A 85 1.88 9.65 6.87
N ALA A 86 2.20 10.92 6.65
CA ALA A 86 1.35 11.84 5.89
C ALA A 86 1.21 11.48 4.41
N ARG A 87 2.18 10.75 3.83
CA ARG A 87 2.16 10.36 2.41
C ARG A 87 2.70 8.96 2.19
N PHE A 88 2.06 8.21 1.31
CA PHE A 88 2.60 6.95 0.77
C PHE A 88 2.73 7.05 -0.75
N HIS A 89 3.83 6.53 -1.29
CA HIS A 89 3.97 6.32 -2.72
C HIS A 89 4.80 5.06 -3.01
N ASN A 90 4.69 4.53 -4.22
CA ASN A 90 5.57 3.45 -4.68
C ASN A 90 7.04 3.86 -4.59
N ILE A 91 7.90 2.87 -4.41
CA ILE A 91 9.35 3.04 -4.39
C ILE A 91 9.83 3.50 -5.76
N ASN A 92 10.57 4.61 -5.77
CA ASN A 92 11.17 5.16 -7.00
C ASN A 92 12.62 4.68 -7.21
N HIS A 93 13.31 4.22 -6.16
CA HIS A 93 14.70 3.77 -6.26
C HIS A 93 15.11 2.87 -5.08
N ALA A 94 15.52 1.63 -5.37
CA ALA A 94 15.87 0.58 -4.38
C ALA A 94 17.39 0.35 -4.22
N HIS A 95 18.25 1.26 -4.70
CA HIS A 95 19.69 1.11 -4.50
C HIS A 95 20.05 1.18 -3.02
N GLY A 96 20.77 0.16 -2.53
CA GLY A 96 21.31 0.10 -1.16
C GLY A 96 20.55 -0.81 -0.19
N TRP A 97 19.50 -1.50 -0.62
CA TRP A 97 18.64 -2.27 0.27
C TRP A 97 19.14 -3.69 0.54
N GLU A 98 18.72 -4.22 1.69
CA GLU A 98 18.88 -5.64 2.01
C GLU A 98 18.26 -6.50 0.91
N LYS A 99 18.97 -7.59 0.60
CA LYS A 99 18.61 -8.49 -0.49
C LYS A 99 17.16 -9.01 -0.36
N ASP A 100 16.67 -9.21 0.85
CA ASP A 100 15.30 -9.67 1.11
C ASP A 100 14.24 -8.62 0.73
N VAL A 101 14.54 -7.33 0.86
CA VAL A 101 13.64 -6.23 0.44
C VAL A 101 13.69 -6.05 -1.08
N VAL A 102 14.89 -6.17 -1.66
CA VAL A 102 15.10 -6.14 -3.12
C VAL A 102 14.36 -7.31 -3.77
N ASP A 103 14.54 -8.53 -3.26
CA ASP A 103 13.90 -9.74 -3.74
C ASP A 103 12.37 -9.63 -3.59
N MET A 104 11.84 -9.07 -2.49
CA MET A 104 10.39 -8.82 -2.35
C MET A 104 9.81 -7.83 -3.36
N VAL A 105 10.60 -6.83 -3.78
CA VAL A 105 10.21 -5.86 -4.82
C VAL A 105 10.36 -6.51 -6.20
N GLU A 106 11.50 -7.14 -6.48
CA GLU A 106 11.84 -7.72 -7.79
C GLU A 106 11.04 -9.00 -8.12
N GLU A 107 10.77 -9.90 -7.16
CA GLU A 107 9.96 -11.11 -7.38
C GLU A 107 8.48 -10.77 -7.68
N LYS A 108 7.98 -9.61 -7.23
CA LYS A 108 6.60 -9.16 -7.47
C LYS A 108 6.45 -8.12 -8.59
N GLU A 109 7.53 -7.45 -9.00
CA GLU A 109 7.55 -6.57 -10.19
C GLU A 109 7.50 -7.37 -11.52
N GLY A 110 7.52 -8.70 -11.45
CA GLY A 110 7.27 -9.60 -12.58
C GLY A 110 5.86 -9.46 -13.17
N LYS A 111 5.69 -8.47 -14.05
CA LYS A 111 4.62 -8.22 -15.04
C LYS A 111 3.39 -7.40 -14.64
N LYS A 112 3.11 -7.12 -13.36
CA LYS A 112 1.96 -6.26 -12.95
C LYS A 112 2.28 -5.42 -11.71
N LYS A 113 2.72 -4.18 -11.94
CA LYS A 113 3.10 -3.25 -10.88
C LYS A 113 1.84 -2.62 -10.28
N ILE A 114 1.49 -3.01 -9.05
CA ILE A 114 0.44 -2.33 -8.29
C ILE A 114 0.98 -0.96 -7.88
N LEU A 115 0.29 0.10 -8.28
CA LEU A 115 0.64 1.46 -7.89
C LEU A 115 -0.30 1.94 -6.79
N VAL A 116 0.27 2.57 -5.77
CA VAL A 116 -0.42 3.11 -4.60
C VAL A 116 0.08 4.53 -4.37
N SER A 117 -0.86 5.47 -4.25
CA SER A 117 -0.61 6.82 -3.76
C SER A 117 -1.58 7.14 -2.63
N PHE A 118 -1.10 7.79 -1.59
CA PHE A 118 -1.91 8.33 -0.51
C PHE A 118 -1.39 9.70 -0.10
N GLU A 119 -2.31 10.63 0.08
CA GLU A 119 -2.02 11.97 0.58
C GLU A 119 -2.99 12.30 1.72
N CYS A 120 -2.43 12.50 2.92
CA CYS A 120 -3.20 12.89 4.09
C CYS A 120 -3.74 14.32 3.94
N GLU A 121 -5.06 14.46 4.13
CA GLU A 121 -5.76 15.75 4.15
C GLU A 121 -6.13 16.15 5.59
N THR A 122 -6.34 15.16 6.47
CA THR A 122 -6.74 15.37 7.87
C THR A 122 -6.00 14.40 8.78
N LEU A 123 -5.19 14.95 9.68
CA LEU A 123 -4.55 14.23 10.77
C LEU A 123 -5.37 14.40 12.06
N LYS A 124 -5.65 13.30 12.74
CA LYS A 124 -6.23 13.28 14.09
C LYS A 124 -5.24 12.67 15.06
N SER A 125 -5.09 13.29 16.22
CA SER A 125 -4.28 12.80 17.35
C SER A 125 -5.13 12.69 18.63
N ASP A 126 -4.55 12.06 19.65
CA ASP A 126 -5.08 12.03 21.01
C ASP A 126 -6.56 11.61 21.06
N LYS A 127 -7.39 12.41 21.74
CA LYS A 127 -8.81 12.17 21.90
C LYS A 127 -9.55 12.04 20.56
N ALA A 128 -9.20 12.86 19.56
CA ALA A 128 -9.87 12.84 18.26
C ALA A 128 -9.53 11.57 17.46
N ALA A 129 -8.29 11.08 17.58
CA ALA A 129 -7.90 9.79 17.02
C ALA A 129 -8.61 8.65 17.73
N GLU A 130 -8.60 8.62 19.06
CA GLU A 130 -9.21 7.57 19.87
C GLU A 130 -10.73 7.47 19.65
N GLU A 131 -11.44 8.60 19.54
CA GLU A 131 -12.86 8.62 19.19
C GLU A 131 -13.13 8.04 17.80
N HIS A 132 -12.28 8.38 16.81
CA HIS A 132 -12.38 7.82 15.47
C HIS A 132 -12.10 6.30 15.47
N ILE A 133 -11.05 5.87 16.17
CA ILE A 133 -10.66 4.46 16.27
C ILE A 133 -11.77 3.65 16.93
N LYS A 134 -12.37 4.13 18.02
CA LYS A 134 -13.51 3.44 18.66
C LYS A 134 -14.69 3.20 17.71
N GLN A 135 -14.93 4.14 16.80
CA GLN A 135 -16.05 4.05 15.87
C GLN A 135 -15.75 3.13 14.67
N PHE A 136 -14.55 3.24 14.09
CA PHE A 136 -14.26 2.62 12.78
C PHE A 136 -13.24 1.49 12.83
N MET A 137 -12.39 1.44 13.86
CA MET A 137 -11.30 0.47 14.04
C MET A 137 -11.19 0.02 15.50
N PRO A 138 -12.26 -0.48 16.13
CA PRO A 138 -12.34 -0.66 17.60
C PRO A 138 -11.29 -1.61 18.17
N LYS A 139 -10.69 -2.48 17.35
CA LYS A 139 -9.60 -3.37 17.76
C LYS A 139 -8.29 -2.64 18.06
N LEU A 140 -8.16 -1.38 17.64
CA LEU A 140 -6.96 -0.56 17.84
C LEU A 140 -7.14 0.47 18.97
N SER A 141 -8.29 0.48 19.65
CA SER A 141 -8.56 1.43 20.73
C SER A 141 -7.56 1.28 21.88
N GLY A 142 -7.07 2.40 22.38
CA GLY A 142 -6.10 2.43 23.47
C GLY A 142 -4.66 2.05 23.07
N LEU A 143 -4.38 1.90 21.77
CA LEU A 143 -3.02 1.63 21.27
C LEU A 143 -2.25 2.90 20.88
N ASP A 144 -2.76 4.08 21.26
CA ASP A 144 -2.12 5.38 21.04
C ASP A 144 -1.79 5.66 19.56
N ALA A 145 -2.68 5.23 18.66
CA ALA A 145 -2.56 5.48 17.23
C ALA A 145 -3.01 6.90 16.86
N VAL A 146 -2.32 7.48 15.88
CA VAL A 146 -2.80 8.67 15.14
C VAL A 146 -3.60 8.22 13.92
N VAL A 147 -4.55 9.02 13.45
CA VAL A 147 -5.36 8.69 12.26
C VAL A 147 -5.14 9.71 11.16
N ASN A 148 -4.68 9.22 10.01
CA ASN A 148 -4.59 9.97 8.76
C ASN A 148 -5.79 9.66 7.87
N ILE A 149 -6.48 10.70 7.42
CA ILE A 149 -7.59 10.60 6.47
C ILE A 149 -7.22 11.41 5.23
N GLY A 150 -7.41 10.83 4.05
CA GLY A 150 -7.08 11.55 2.82
C GLY A 150 -7.34 10.76 1.55
N ARG A 151 -6.88 11.33 0.43
CA ARG A 151 -7.10 10.77 -0.90
C ARG A 151 -6.17 9.60 -1.11
N MET A 152 -6.69 8.53 -1.69
CA MET A 152 -5.91 7.35 -2.05
C MET A 152 -6.27 6.91 -3.45
N SER A 153 -5.25 6.53 -4.21
CA SER A 153 -5.39 5.89 -5.52
C SER A 153 -4.63 4.57 -5.55
N ILE A 154 -5.25 3.55 -6.13
CA ILE A 154 -4.67 2.23 -6.32
C ILE A 154 -4.92 1.76 -7.74
N SER A 155 -3.88 1.34 -8.46
CA SER A 155 -4.02 0.77 -9.82
C SER A 155 -3.30 -0.57 -9.94
N GLY A 156 -3.68 -1.36 -10.95
CA GLY A 156 -3.04 -2.65 -11.24
C GLY A 156 -3.56 -3.85 -10.43
N MET A 157 -4.59 -3.69 -9.58
CA MET A 157 -5.16 -4.79 -8.79
C MET A 157 -5.94 -5.84 -9.61
N ASP A 158 -6.68 -5.43 -10.65
CA ASP A 158 -7.66 -6.31 -11.35
C ASP A 158 -7.10 -6.98 -12.61
N SER A 159 -5.81 -6.84 -12.86
CA SER A 159 -5.21 -7.46 -14.04
C SER A 159 -5.06 -8.96 -13.81
N GLU A 160 -6.00 -9.76 -14.32
CA GLU A 160 -5.92 -11.23 -14.38
C GLU A 160 -4.75 -11.65 -15.30
N ALA A 161 -3.73 -12.30 -14.75
CA ALA A 161 -2.78 -13.05 -15.56
C ALA A 161 -3.23 -14.50 -15.45
N GLU A 162 -3.99 -14.96 -16.43
CA GLU A 162 -4.17 -16.39 -16.63
C GLU A 162 -2.78 -17.02 -16.77
N THR A 163 -2.34 -17.75 -15.76
CA THR A 163 -1.19 -18.64 -15.90
C THR A 163 -1.68 -19.86 -16.68
N ALA A 164 -1.64 -19.76 -18.01
CA ALA A 164 -1.67 -20.93 -18.88
C ALA A 164 -0.36 -21.70 -18.66
N ASP A 165 -0.43 -22.70 -17.77
CA ASP A 165 0.63 -23.65 -17.48
C ASP A 165 0.91 -24.47 -18.75
N SER A 166 1.88 -24.03 -19.55
CA SER A 166 2.37 -24.78 -20.70
C SER A 166 3.26 -25.90 -20.20
N LYS A 167 2.64 -27.03 -19.82
CA LYS A 167 3.36 -28.30 -19.72
C LYS A 167 3.96 -28.62 -21.09
N GLN A 168 5.28 -28.48 -21.20
CA GLN A 168 6.04 -29.06 -22.29
C GLN A 168 6.07 -30.58 -22.08
N ASP A 169 5.26 -31.31 -22.85
CA ASP A 169 5.44 -32.73 -23.08
C ASP A 169 6.80 -32.93 -23.79
N LEU A 170 7.76 -33.54 -23.09
CA LEU A 170 8.93 -34.12 -23.72
C LEU A 170 8.51 -35.40 -24.44
N SER A 171 8.28 -35.32 -25.75
CA SER A 171 8.42 -36.46 -26.64
C SER A 171 9.88 -36.53 -27.12
N THR A 172 10.67 -37.45 -26.55
CA THR A 172 11.97 -37.84 -27.13
C THR A 172 11.76 -39.04 -28.03
N ALA A 173 12.21 -38.89 -29.28
CA ALA A 173 12.28 -39.91 -30.33
C ALA A 173 13.33 -40.98 -30.05
#